data_AF-A0A445EQW8-F1
#
_entry.id   AF-A0A445EQW8-F1
#
_cell.length_a   1.000
_cell.length_b   1.000
_cell.length_c   1.000
_cell.angle_alpha   90.00
_cell.angle_beta   90.00
_cell.angle_gamma   90.00
#
_symmetry.space_group_name_H-M   'P 1'
#
loop_
_entity.id
_entity.type
_entity.pdbx_description
1 polymer ?
#
loop_
_entity_poly.entity_id
_entity_poly.type
_entity_poly.pdbx_seq_one_letter_code
_entity_poly.pdbx_strand_id
1 'polypeptide(L)'
;MFKLNSLFQLKKKRIVLARINDNWRWYKTTIKQTHFLPYKCVNEMPKNRPKSIPESYFRKLIAYWRTEKVKTHLQTENKKSKESAIRDF
;
A
#
# COMPACT_ATOMS: atom_id res chain seq x y z
N MET A 1 -26.14 33.52 2.22
CA MET A 1 -25.43 32.82 3.33
C MET A 1 -25.31 31.29 3.16
N PHE A 2 -26.29 30.57 2.61
CA PHE A 2 -26.27 29.08 2.52
C PHE A 2 -25.16 28.45 1.66
N LYS A 3 -24.71 29.12 0.58
CA LYS A 3 -23.71 28.59 -0.37
C LYS A 3 -22.31 28.40 0.25
N LEU A 4 -21.91 29.29 1.17
CA LEU A 4 -20.60 29.27 1.83
C LEU A 4 -20.46 28.12 2.83
N ASN A 5 -21.51 27.82 3.60
CA ASN A 5 -21.50 26.71 4.55
C ASN A 5 -21.41 25.35 3.84
N SER A 6 -22.10 25.17 2.72
CA SER A 6 -22.03 23.94 1.91
C SER A 6 -20.60 23.67 1.39
N LEU A 7 -19.95 24.69 0.83
CA LEU A 7 -18.58 24.60 0.32
C LEU A 7 -17.55 24.26 1.41
N PHE A 8 -17.71 24.84 2.60
CA PHE A 8 -16.85 24.56 3.74
C PHE A 8 -16.98 23.10 4.22
N GLN A 9 -18.20 22.57 4.29
CA GLN A 9 -18.44 21.17 4.65
C GLN A 9 -17.88 20.20 3.60
N LEU A 10 -17.98 20.52 2.31
CA LEU A 10 -17.36 19.73 1.24
C LEU A 10 -15.84 19.69 1.33
N LYS A 11 -15.20 20.84 1.61
CA LYS A 11 -13.73 20.89 1.82
C LYS A 11 -13.29 20.04 3.00
N LYS A 12 -14.01 20.09 4.14
CA LYS A 12 -13.72 19.25 5.31
C LYS A 12 -13.83 17.76 4.99
N LYS A 13 -14.91 17.33 4.34
CA LYS A 13 -15.10 15.93 3.92
C LYS A 13 -13.97 15.45 3.01
N ARG A 14 -13.55 16.28 2.04
CA ARG A 14 -12.42 15.96 1.15
C ARG A 14 -11.11 15.75 1.91
N ILE A 15 -10.79 16.60 2.87
CA ILE A 15 -9.56 16.48 3.66
C ILE A 15 -9.57 15.18 4.49
N VAL A 16 -10.70 14.87 5.13
CA VAL A 16 -10.84 13.63 5.91
C VAL A 16 -10.67 12.41 5.02
N LEU A 17 -11.34 12.36 3.86
CA LEU A 17 -11.21 11.26 2.91
C LEU A 17 -9.79 11.13 2.36
N ALA A 18 -9.11 12.24 2.05
CA ALA A 18 -7.73 12.25 1.61
C ALA A 18 -6.80 11.63 2.67
N ARG A 19 -6.93 12.06 3.94
CA ARG A 19 -6.15 11.49 5.05
C ARG A 19 -6.40 10.01 5.27
N ILE A 20 -7.66 9.57 5.20
CA ILE A 20 -8.00 8.14 5.31
C ILE A 20 -7.35 7.36 4.16
N ASN A 21 -7.40 7.88 2.93
CA ASN A 21 -6.79 7.25 1.77
C ASN A 21 -5.26 7.18 1.88
N ASP A 22 -4.62 8.25 2.34
CA ASP A 22 -3.17 8.29 2.55
C ASP A 22 -2.75 7.31 3.64
N ASN A 23 -3.48 7.27 4.76
CA ASN A 23 -3.23 6.32 5.83
C ASN A 23 -3.42 4.87 5.36
N TRP A 24 -4.45 4.61 4.56
CA TRP A 24 -4.67 3.29 3.93
C TRP A 24 -3.54 2.93 2.96
N ARG A 25 -3.06 3.89 2.17
CA ARG A 25 -1.92 3.71 1.26
C ARG A 25 -0.66 3.35 2.05
N TRP A 26 -0.36 4.09 3.11
CA TRP A 26 0.80 3.83 3.98
C TRP A 26 0.70 2.46 4.63
N TYR A 27 -0.43 2.14 5.25
CA TYR A 27 -0.67 0.85 5.88
C TYR A 27 -0.37 -0.33 4.93
N LYS A 28 -0.92 -0.31 3.71
CA LYS A 28 -0.66 -1.34 2.70
C LYS A 28 0.81 -1.43 2.30
N THR A 29 1.47 -0.28 2.11
CA THR A 29 2.89 -0.22 1.76
C THR A 29 3.76 -0.80 2.87
N THR A 30 3.51 -0.41 4.12
CA THR A 30 4.23 -0.91 5.29
C THR A 30 4.10 -2.42 5.39
N ILE A 31 2.89 -2.98 5.34
CA ILE A 31 2.69 -4.42 5.44
C ILE A 31 3.48 -5.18 4.38
N LYS A 32 3.44 -4.67 3.15
CA LYS A 32 4.14 -5.30 2.04
C LYS A 32 5.66 -5.24 2.22
N GLN A 33 6.20 -4.12 2.67
CA GLN A 33 7.64 -3.95 2.90
C GLN A 33 8.14 -4.79 4.07
N THR A 34 7.37 -4.91 5.15
CA THR A 34 7.82 -5.60 6.38
C THR A 34 7.51 -7.10 6.35
N HIS A 35 6.39 -7.52 5.77
CA HIS A 35 5.90 -8.90 5.88
C HIS A 35 5.88 -9.67 4.56
N PHE A 36 6.10 -9.03 3.41
CA PHE A 36 6.12 -9.70 2.10
C PHE A 36 7.49 -9.64 1.40
N LEU A 37 8.02 -8.44 1.13
CA LEU A 37 9.26 -8.28 0.36
C LEU A 37 10.52 -8.95 0.95
N PRO A 38 10.74 -9.03 2.27
CA PRO A 38 11.96 -9.59 2.84
C PRO A 38 12.06 -11.12 2.67
N TYR A 39 10.95 -11.79 2.37
CA TYR A 39 10.87 -13.25 2.37
C TYR A 39 10.79 -13.77 0.94
N LYS A 40 11.63 -14.75 0.61
CA LYS A 40 11.61 -15.42 -0.71
C LYS A 40 10.65 -16.60 -0.73
N CYS A 41 10.49 -17.26 0.42
CA CYS A 41 9.76 -18.52 0.58
C CYS A 41 8.30 -18.30 1.01
N VAL A 42 7.36 -18.96 0.33
CA VAL A 42 5.91 -18.89 0.64
C VAL A 42 5.61 -19.43 2.02
N ASN A 43 6.35 -20.45 2.47
CA ASN A 43 6.07 -21.13 3.73
C ASN A 43 6.45 -20.28 4.96
N GLU A 44 7.33 -19.29 4.77
CA GLU A 44 7.80 -18.39 5.83
C GLU A 44 6.93 -17.13 5.94
N MET A 45 6.35 -16.67 4.83
CA MET A 45 5.53 -15.45 4.81
C MET A 45 4.35 -15.50 5.80
N PRO A 46 3.50 -16.55 5.86
CA PRO A 46 2.40 -16.61 6.81
C PRO A 46 2.83 -16.58 8.28
N LYS A 47 4.05 -17.07 8.58
CA LYS A 47 4.61 -17.06 9.93
C LYS A 47 4.96 -15.64 10.39
N ASN A 48 5.36 -14.78 9.45
CA ASN A 48 5.68 -13.39 9.71
C ASN A 48 4.49 -12.43 9.46
N ARG A 49 3.25 -12.89 9.63
CA ARG A 49 2.08 -12.01 9.41
C ARG A 49 1.97 -10.90 10.46
N PRO A 50 1.38 -9.75 10.13
CA PRO A 50 0.91 -8.82 11.16
C PRO A 50 -0.13 -9.50 12.06
N LYS A 51 -0.01 -9.32 13.39
CA LYS A 51 -0.99 -9.87 14.36
C LYS A 51 -2.42 -9.35 14.15
N SER A 52 -2.55 -8.17 13.55
CA SER A 52 -3.83 -7.52 13.25
C SER A 52 -4.58 -8.11 12.06
N ILE A 53 -3.90 -8.90 11.20
CA ILE A 53 -4.52 -9.49 10.01
C ILE A 53 -4.69 -11.00 10.23
N PRO A 54 -5.91 -11.56 10.07
CA PRO A 54 -6.09 -12.99 10.13
C PRO A 54 -5.33 -13.70 9.01
N GLU A 55 -4.84 -14.90 9.30
CA GLU A 55 -3.99 -15.65 8.37
C GLU A 55 -4.65 -15.90 7.02
N SER A 56 -5.95 -16.21 7.03
CA SER A 56 -6.74 -16.49 5.83
C SER A 56 -6.72 -15.32 4.85
N TYR A 57 -6.83 -14.08 5.35
CA TYR A 57 -6.71 -12.87 4.53
C TYR A 57 -5.28 -12.63 4.07
N PHE A 58 -4.29 -12.85 4.95
CA PHE A 58 -2.90 -12.65 4.59
C PHE A 58 -2.43 -13.62 3.50
N ARG A 59 -2.86 -14.89 3.53
CA ARG A 59 -2.59 -15.86 2.44
C ARG A 59 -3.16 -15.39 1.09
N LYS A 60 -4.36 -14.79 1.08
CA LYS A 60 -4.94 -14.20 -0.14
C LYS A 60 -4.10 -13.05 -0.67
N LEU A 61 -3.57 -12.20 0.22
CA LEU A 61 -2.68 -11.09 -0.16
C LEU A 61 -1.36 -11.60 -0.75
N ILE A 62 -0.75 -12.63 -0.16
CA ILE A 62 0.47 -13.27 -0.69
C ILE A 62 0.19 -13.81 -2.10
N ALA A 63 -0.91 -14.53 -2.30
CA ALA A 63 -1.29 -15.05 -3.60
C ALA A 63 -1.47 -13.92 -4.63
N TYR A 64 -2.15 -12.84 -4.25
CA TYR A 64 -2.34 -11.66 -5.10
C TYR A 64 -1.00 -11.01 -5.49
N TRP A 65 -0.11 -10.75 -4.53
CA TRP A 65 1.17 -10.09 -4.81
C TRP A 65 2.15 -10.94 -5.63
N ARG A 66 1.98 -12.26 -5.63
CA ARG A 66 2.76 -13.19 -6.45
C ARG A 66 2.20 -13.39 -7.86
N THR A 67 1.04 -12.84 -8.19
CA THR A 67 0.55 -12.87 -9.57
C THR A 67 1.55 -12.16 -10.49
N GLU A 68 1.84 -12.74 -11.65
CA GLU A 68 2.86 -12.21 -12.58
C GLU A 68 2.53 -10.77 -13.03
N LYS A 69 1.24 -10.43 -13.15
CA LYS A 69 0.80 -9.06 -13.43
C LYS A 69 1.24 -8.06 -12.34
N VAL A 70 1.12 -8.44 -11.07
CA VAL A 70 1.54 -7.58 -9.96
C VAL A 70 3.06 -7.56 -9.87
N LYS A 71 3.71 -8.71 -10.00
CA LYS A 71 5.17 -8.82 -9.94
C LYS A 71 5.87 -7.99 -11.02
N THR A 72 5.37 -8.01 -12.26
CA THR A 72 5.88 -7.19 -13.36
C THR A 72 5.71 -5.71 -13.08
N HIS A 73 4.50 -5.26 -12.71
CA HIS A 73 4.24 -3.87 -12.32
C HIS A 73 5.21 -3.38 -11.22
N LEU A 74 5.49 -4.22 -10.23
CA LEU A 74 6.40 -3.88 -9.13
C LEU A 74 7.86 -3.79 -9.55
N GLN A 75 8.32 -4.64 -10.46
CA GLN A 75 9.66 -4.52 -11.01
C GLN A 75 9.82 -3.22 -11.79
N THR A 76 8.81 -2.82 -12.56
CA THR A 76 8.82 -1.58 -13.35
C THR A 76 8.84 -0.33 -12.46
N GLU A 77 8.03 -0.30 -11.38
CA GLU A 77 8.01 0.84 -10.45
C GLU A 77 9.29 0.93 -9.61
N ASN A 78 9.82 -0.20 -9.13
CA ASN A 78 11.09 -0.21 -8.39
C ASN A 78 12.27 0.22 -9.28
N LYS A 79 12.26 -0.14 -10.57
CA LYS A 79 13.28 0.31 -11.53
C LYS A 79 13.21 1.82 -11.73
N LYS A 80 12.02 2.38 -11.95
CA LYS A 80 11.81 3.83 -12.09
C LYS A 80 12.23 4.62 -10.85
N SER A 81 11.90 4.14 -9.65
CA SER A 81 12.27 4.79 -8.38
C SER A 81 13.78 4.78 -8.13
N LYS A 82 14.50 3.74 -8.56
CA LYS A 82 15.96 3.69 -8.48
C LYS A 82 16.60 4.61 -9.52
N GLU A 83 16.08 4.64 -10.74
CA GLU A 83 16.58 5.50 -11.81
C GLU A 83 16.31 6.99 -11.58
N SER A 84 15.25 7.36 -10.85
CA SER A 84 15.04 8.74 -10.42
C SER A 84 16.01 9.11 -9.30
N ALA A 85 16.18 8.25 -8.30
CA ALA A 85 17.10 8.50 -7.20
C ALA A 85 18.57 8.62 -7.65
N ILE A 86 18.99 7.90 -8.70
CA ILE A 86 20.33 8.01 -9.28
C ILE A 86 20.51 9.31 -10.10
N ARG A 87 19.44 9.87 -10.68
CA ARG A 87 19.48 11.12 -11.46
C ARG A 87 19.49 12.38 -10.60
N ASP A 88 19.13 12.26 -9.33
CA ASP A 88 19.10 13.36 -8.36
C ASP A 88 20.45 13.52 -7.62
N PHE A 89 21.49 12.76 -8.00
CA PHE A 89 22.90 12.90 -7.57
C PHE A 89 23.79 13.27 -8.76
#